data_AF-A0A9P0A086-F1
#
_entry.id   AF-A0A9P0A086-F1
#
_cell.length_a   1.000
_cell.length_b   1.000
_cell.length_c   1.000
_cell.angle_alpha   90.00
_cell.angle_beta   90.00
_cell.angle_gamma   90.00
#
_symmetry.space_group_name_H-M   'P 1'
#
loop_
_entity.id
_entity.type
_entity.pdbx_description
1 polymer ?
#
loop_
_entity_poly.entity_id
_entity_poly.type
_entity_poly.pdbx_seq_one_letter_code
_entity_poly.pdbx_strand_id
1 'polypeptide(L)' 'MDVLFPFSLSCDEDTRFVCDLCGKSYKRKRHLQRHQKFECEFVIEKPQFPCPHCPYLSKQKDYLKKHIFFKHKHLSDSVV' A
#
# COMPACT_ATOMS: atom_id res chain seq x y z
N MET A 1 24.40 16.51 33.99
CA MET A 1 23.79 15.25 33.54
C MET A 1 23.11 15.62 32.25
N ASP A 2 23.91 15.75 31.20
CA ASP A 2 23.48 16.37 29.95
C ASP A 2 23.90 15.43 28.86
N VAL A 3 23.02 14.48 28.58
CA VAL A 3 23.14 13.60 27.42
C VAL A 3 22.85 14.46 26.20
N LEU A 4 23.82 15.29 25.81
CA LEU A 4 23.93 15.88 24.48
C LEU A 4 24.21 14.72 23.52
N PHE A 5 23.14 14.06 23.09
CA PHE A 5 23.16 13.20 21.93
C PHE A 5 23.24 14.14 20.72
N PRO A 6 24.36 14.18 19.96
CA PRO A 6 24.43 14.97 18.75
C PRO A 6 23.63 14.19 17.69
N PHE A 7 22.30 14.22 17.80
CA PHE A 7 21.45 13.69 16.75
C PHE A 7 21.51 14.69 15.59
N SER A 8 22.53 14.47 14.77
CA SER A 8 22.85 15.16 13.53
C SER A 8 21.56 15.63 12.84
N LEU A 9 21.33 16.95 12.89
CA LEU A 9 20.46 17.66 11.97
C LEU A 9 21.15 17.58 10.59
N SER A 10 21.03 16.42 9.94
CA SER A 10 21.38 16.27 8.53
C SER A 10 20.21 16.82 7.72
N CYS A 11 20.46 17.99 7.13
CA CYS A 11 19.59 18.70 6.20
C CYS A 11 19.48 17.90 4.88
N ASP A 12 18.53 16.97 4.81
CA ASP A 12 17.97 16.49 3.56
C ASP A 12 16.46 16.71 3.63
N GLU A 13 16.01 17.79 3.02
CA GLU A 13 14.62 18.17 2.78
C GLU A 13 13.94 17.18 1.80
N ASP A 14 13.95 15.88 2.11
CA ASP A 14 13.10 14.90 1.43
C ASP A 14 11.86 14.74 2.30
N THR A 15 10.78 15.45 1.93
CA THR A 15 9.47 15.43 2.61
C THR A 15 8.86 14.02 2.54
N ARG A 16 9.37 13.12 3.38
CA ARG A 16 8.89 11.74 3.48
C ARG A 16 7.60 11.73 4.28
N PHE A 17 6.64 10.98 3.75
CA PHE A 17 5.34 10.76 4.35
C PHE A 17 5.43 9.54 5.26
N VAL A 18 5.28 9.76 6.57
CA VAL A 18 5.40 8.72 7.59
C VAL A 18 4.02 8.20 7.98
N CYS A 19 3.92 6.90 8.24
CA CYS A 19 2.73 6.29 8.80
C CYS A 19 2.74 6.39 10.31
N ASP A 20 1.75 7.08 10.88
CA ASP A 20 1.66 7.29 12.33
C ASP A 20 1.40 5.99 13.12
N LEU A 21 0.91 4.94 12.46
CA LEU A 21 0.60 3.66 13.09
C LEU A 21 1.82 2.74 13.22
N CYS A 22 2.71 2.73 12.21
CA CYS A 22 3.81 1.77 12.14
C CYS A 22 5.19 2.40 11.98
N GLY A 23 5.27 3.72 11.83
CA GLY A 23 6.52 4.47 11.62
C GLY A 23 7.17 4.32 10.24
N LYS A 24 6.59 3.53 9.31
CA LYS A 24 7.16 3.37 7.96
C LYS A 24 7.06 4.69 7.17
N SER A 25 8.16 5.07 6.51
CA SER A 25 8.24 6.30 5.72
C SER A 25 8.26 6.02 4.22
N TYR A 26 7.65 6.92 3.45
CA TYR A 26 7.49 6.81 2.02
C TYR A 26 7.82 8.13 1.34
N LYS A 27 8.50 8.07 0.18
CA LYS A 27 8.84 9.27 -0.61
C LYS A 27 7.62 10.02 -1.18
N ARG A 28 6.46 9.36 -1.31
CA ARG A 28 5.25 9.99 -1.89
C ARG A 28 4.01 9.70 -1.05
N LYS A 29 3.16 10.71 -0.90
CA LYS A 29 1.88 10.64 -0.17
C LYS A 29 0.99 9.48 -0.63
N ARG A 30 0.87 9.24 -1.94
CA ARG A 30 0.07 8.13 -2.49
C ARG A 30 0.53 6.75 -2.03
N HIS A 31 1.84 6.57 -1.81
CA HIS A 31 2.37 5.30 -1.32
C HIS A 31 2.07 5.12 0.17
N LEU A 32 2.17 6.20 0.95
CA LEU A 32 1.75 6.18 2.36
C LEU A 32 0.26 5.85 2.49
N GLN A 33 -0.61 6.52 1.73
CA GLN A 33 -2.06 6.28 1.80
C GLN A 33 -2.41 4.82 1.44
N ARG A 34 -1.76 4.28 0.41
CA ARG A 34 -1.92 2.87 0.04
C ARG A 34 -1.43 1.94 1.14
N HIS A 35 -0.28 2.26 1.74
CA HIS A 35 0.25 1.51 2.86
C HIS A 35 -0.76 1.47 4.01
N GLN A 36 -1.22 2.64 4.48
CA GLN A 36 -2.18 2.76 5.56
C GLN A 36 -3.46 1.96 5.28
N LYS A 37 -3.95 1.96 4.04
CA LYS A 37 -5.21 1.29 3.70
C LYS A 37 -5.11 -0.22 3.50
N PHE A 38 -4.01 -0.73 2.95
CA PHE A 38 -3.96 -2.11 2.45
C PHE A 38 -2.81 -2.96 3.01
N GLU A 39 -1.75 -2.34 3.51
CA GLU A 39 -0.49 -3.03 3.85
C GLU A 39 -0.13 -2.89 5.33
N CYS A 40 -0.60 -1.84 6.01
CA CYS A 40 -0.29 -1.58 7.40
C CYS A 40 -0.73 -2.74 8.28
N GLU A 41 0.18 -3.24 9.10
CA GLU A 41 -0.07 -4.37 10.01
C GLU A 41 -1.00 -4.00 11.17
N PHE A 42 -1.05 -2.72 11.55
CA PHE A 42 -1.93 -2.21 12.59
C PHE A 42 -3.37 -1.98 12.11
N VAL A 43 -3.63 -2.07 10.80
CA VAL A 43 -4.98 -2.01 10.25
C VAL A 43 -5.55 -3.42 10.18
N ILE A 44 -6.55 -3.67 11.04
CA ILE A 44 -7.18 -4.99 11.21
C ILE A 44 -8.06 -5.31 9.99
N GLU A 45 -8.85 -4.33 9.52
CA GLU A 45 -9.78 -4.52 8.40
C GLU A 45 -9.14 -4.12 7.08
N LYS A 46 -8.42 -5.07 6.46
CA LYS A 46 -7.86 -4.88 5.12
C LYS A 46 -8.93 -5.20 4.07
N PRO A 47 -9.29 -4.23 3.21
CA PRO A 47 -10.22 -4.51 2.12
C PRO A 47 -9.62 -5.55 1.18
N GLN A 48 -10.40 -6.58 0.88
CA GLN A 48 -10.08 -7.61 -0.08
C GLN A 48 -11.02 -7.51 -1.26
N PHE A 49 -10.47 -7.68 -2.46
CA PHE A 49 -11.21 -7.64 -3.71
C PHE A 49 -11.26 -9.05 -4.27
N PRO A 50 -12.39 -9.76 -4.13
CA PRO A 50 -12.54 -11.09 -4.66
C PRO A 50 -12.61 -11.08 -6.18
N CYS A 51 -11.99 -12.07 -6.79
CA CYS A 51 -12.17 -12.34 -8.21
C CYS A 51 -13.56 -12.96 -8.44
N PRO A 52 -14.34 -12.48 -9.43
CA PRO A 52 -15.64 -13.06 -9.74
C PRO A 52 -15.55 -14.43 -10.40
N HIS A 53 -14.37 -14.84 -10.88
CA HIS A 53 -14.19 -16.07 -11.67
C HIS A 53 -13.42 -17.17 -10.94
N CYS A 54 -12.81 -16.86 -9.79
CA CYS A 54 -12.00 -17.83 -9.04
C CYS A 54 -11.88 -17.40 -7.57
N PRO A 55 -11.42 -18.28 -6.66
CA PRO A 55 -11.29 -17.96 -5.23
C PRO A 55 -10.13 -17.01 -4.89
N TYR A 56 -9.52 -16.36 -5.89
CA TYR A 56 -8.41 -15.42 -5.67
C TYR A 56 -8.90 -14.13 -5.02
N LEU A 57 -8.18 -13.70 -3.97
CA LEU A 57 -8.44 -12.47 -3.22
C LEU A 57 -7.28 -11.51 -3.45
N SER A 58 -7.58 -10.31 -3.92
CA SER A 58 -6.57 -9.27 -4.13
C SER A 58 -6.62 -8.20 -3.05
N LYS A 59 -5.47 -7.61 -2.74
CA LYS A 59 -5.36 -6.47 -1.82
C LYS A 59 -5.68 -5.14 -2.48
N GLN A 60 -5.68 -5.06 -3.82
CA GLN A 60 -5.89 -3.81 -4.57
C GLN A 60 -6.66 -4.07 -5.88
N LYS A 61 -7.48 -3.11 -6.31
CA LYS A 61 -8.27 -3.21 -7.55
C LYS A 61 -7.40 -3.39 -8.80
N ASP A 62 -6.26 -2.70 -8.88
CA ASP A 62 -5.38 -2.78 -10.05
C ASP A 62 -4.74 -4.17 -10.19
N TYR A 63 -4.43 -4.80 -9.05
CA TYR A 63 -3.95 -6.18 -9.02
C TYR A 63 -5.05 -7.16 -9.40
N LEU A 64 -6.30 -6.93 -8.97
CA LEU A 64 -7.43 -7.74 -9.43
C LEU A 64 -7.64 -7.62 -10.94
N LYS A 65 -7.61 -6.41 -11.51
CA LYS A 65 -7.71 -6.20 -12.97
C LYS A 65 -6.63 -6.95 -13.73
N LYS A 66 -5.37 -6.84 -13.29
CA LYS A 66 -4.25 -7.60 -13.88
C LYS A 66 -4.44 -9.10 -13.73
N HIS A 67 -4.89 -9.56 -12.56
CA HIS A 67 -5.19 -10.97 -12.32
C HIS A 67 -6.23 -11.48 -13.33
N ILE A 68 -7.38 -10.79 -13.47
CA ILE A 68 -8.42 -11.16 -14.43
C ILE A 68 -7.85 -11.11 -15.85
N PHE A 69 -7.16 -10.04 -16.21
CA PHE A 69 -6.57 -9.91 -17.54
C PHE A 69 -5.58 -11.02 -17.87
N PHE A 70 -4.77 -11.53 -16.94
CA PHE A 70 -3.77 -12.56 -17.25
C PHE A 70 -4.23 -13.99 -17.02
N LYS A 71 -5.10 -14.22 -16.04
CA LYS A 71 -5.59 -15.55 -15.63
C LYS A 71 -6.96 -15.89 -16.19
N HIS A 72 -7.73 -14.88 -16.59
CA HIS A 72 -9.06 -14.97 -17.17
C HIS A 72 -9.14 -14.20 -18.50
N LYS A 73 -8.09 -14.29 -19.33
CA LYS A 73 -7.93 -13.61 -20.63
C LYS A 73 -9.15 -13.72 -21.55
N HIS A 74 -9.84 -14.86 -21.51
CA HIS A 74 -11.02 -15.13 -22.34
C HIS A 74 -12.32 -14.47 -21.82
N LEU A 75 -12.26 -13.80 -20.67
CA LEU A 75 -13.40 -13.19 -19.98
C LEU A 75 -13.25 -11.67 -19.84
N SER A 76 -12.12 -11.08 -20.28
CA SER A 76 -11.88 -9.64 -20.19
C SER A 76 -12.62 -8.81 -21.26
N ASP A 77 -13.38 -9.45 -22.15
CA ASP A 77 -14.14 -8.80 -23.22
C ASP A 77 -15.59 -8.46 -22.85
N SER A 78 -15.98 -8.53 -21.57
CA SER A 78 -17.34 -8.15 -21.16
C SER A 78 -17.35 -7.49 -19.78
N VAL A 79 -16.98 -6.22 -19.77
CA VAL A 79 -17.53 -5.25 -18.79
C VAL A 79 -18.12 -4.12 -19.63
N VAL A 80 -19.35 -4.33 -20.10
CA VAL A 80 -20.28 -3.26 -20.48
C VAL A 80 -21.11 -2.89 -19.26
#